data_AF-A0A3S5JC61-F1
#
_entry.id   AF-A0A3S5JC61-F1
#
_cell.length_a   1.000
_cell.length_b   1.000
_cell.length_c   1.000
_cell.angle_alpha   90.00
_cell.angle_beta   90.00
_cell.angle_gamma   90.00
#
_symmetry.space_group_name_H-M   'P 1'
#
loop_
_entity.id
_entity.type
_entity.pdbx_description
1 polymer ?
#
loop_
_entity_poly.entity_id
_entity_poly.type
_entity_poly.pdbx_seq_one_letter_code
_entity_poly.pdbx_strand_id
1 'polypeptide(L)' 'KGDRLFDPEQAMTFRGRVWLDEDNENLLKVRGYLAFLYRTQTWHRVIEN' A
#
# COMPACT_ATOMS: atom_id res chain seq x y z
N LYS A 1 -10.02 -2.33 -8.73
CA LYS A 1 -8.61 -1.85 -8.52
C LYS A 1 -8.68 -0.38 -8.15
N GLY A 2 -8.21 0.00 -6.97
CA GLY A 2 -8.01 1.42 -6.63
C GLY A 2 -6.67 1.91 -7.19
N ASP A 3 -6.62 3.14 -7.69
CA ASP A 3 -5.44 3.78 -8.27
C ASP A 3 -4.94 4.96 -7.44
N ARG A 4 -5.64 5.28 -6.33
CA ARG A 4 -5.32 6.39 -5.42
C ARG A 4 -5.33 5.93 -3.96
N LEU A 5 -4.44 6.51 -3.16
CA LEU A 5 -4.30 6.27 -1.73
C LEU A 5 -4.32 7.61 -1.00
N PHE A 6 -5.09 7.71 0.08
CA PHE A 6 -5.04 8.84 0.99
C PHE A 6 -4.03 8.56 2.10
N ASP A 7 -3.08 9.47 2.27
CA ASP A 7 -2.12 9.48 3.37
C ASP A 7 -2.61 10.48 4.44
N PRO A 8 -3.08 10.00 5.61
CA PRO A 8 -3.59 10.86 6.67
C PRO A 8 -2.48 11.65 7.38
N GLU A 9 -1.22 11.17 7.37
CA GLU A 9 -0.10 11.86 8.01
C GLU A 9 0.23 13.16 7.27
N GLN A 10 0.14 13.13 5.93
CA GLN A 10 0.38 14.29 5.07
C GLN A 10 -0.89 15.03 4.67
N ALA A 11 -2.08 14.50 5.00
CA ALA A 11 -3.37 15.00 4.51
C ALA A 11 -3.41 15.12 2.97
N MET A 12 -2.82 14.16 2.25
CA MET A 12 -2.65 14.19 0.80
C MET A 12 -3.12 12.88 0.14
N THR A 13 -3.57 12.98 -1.11
CA THR A 13 -3.92 11.81 -1.92
C THR A 13 -2.91 11.60 -3.05
N PHE A 14 -2.36 10.40 -3.16
CA PHE A 14 -1.36 10.02 -4.14
C PHE A 14 -1.90 8.99 -5.13
N ARG A 15 -1.26 8.85 -6.29
CA ARG A 15 -1.45 7.64 -7.10
C ARG A 15 -0.87 6.46 -6.33
N GLY A 16 -1.50 5.30 -6.38
CA GLY A 16 -1.06 4.15 -5.63
C GLY A 16 -1.52 2.81 -6.19
N ARG A 17 -0.92 1.76 -5.64
CA ARG A 17 -1.22 0.36 -5.95
C ARG A 17 -1.23 -0.46 -4.68
N VAL A 18 -2.11 -1.44 -4.63
CA VAL A 18 -2.23 -2.42 -3.55
C VAL A 18 -2.26 -3.82 -4.17
N TRP A 19 -1.45 -4.72 -3.65
CA TRP A 19 -1.38 -6.12 -4.11
C TRP A 19 -0.89 -7.04 -3.00
N LEU A 20 -1.25 -8.32 -3.06
CA LEU A 20 -0.67 -9.35 -2.19
C LEU A 20 0.74 -9.69 -2.67
N ASP A 21 1.63 -9.98 -1.73
CA ASP A 21 2.94 -10.55 -2.04
C ASP A 21 2.76 -11.90 -2.75
N GLU A 22 3.57 -12.16 -3.77
CA GLU A 22 3.44 -13.34 -4.63
C GLU A 22 3.84 -14.63 -3.91
N ASP A 23 4.73 -14.55 -2.93
CA ASP A 23 5.23 -15.69 -2.17
C ASP A 23 4.44 -15.89 -0.86
N ASN A 24 3.74 -14.86 -0.37
CA ASN A 24 3.00 -14.91 0.90
C ASN A 24 1.78 -13.98 0.93
N GLU A 25 0.59 -14.56 0.74
CA GLU A 25 -0.70 -13.84 0.78
C GLU A 25 -1.08 -13.22 2.15
N ASN A 26 -0.26 -13.41 3.19
CA ASN A 26 -0.39 -12.70 4.46
C ASN A 26 0.33 -11.35 4.49
N LEU A 27 1.02 -10.98 3.41
CA LEU A 27 1.69 -9.70 3.25
C LEU A 27 0.98 -8.88 2.18
N LEU A 28 0.43 -7.73 2.57
CA LEU A 28 -0.18 -6.77 1.65
C LEU A 28 0.82 -5.65 1.35
N LYS A 29 1.19 -5.47 0.08
CA LYS A 29 2.02 -4.35 -0.36
C LYS A 29 1.14 -3.15 -0.67
N VAL A 30 1.50 -2.00 -0.11
CA VAL A 30 0.82 -0.72 -0.33
C VAL A 30 1.86 0.28 -0.84
N ARG A 31 1.76 0.71 -2.10
CA ARG A 31 2.70 1.65 -2.71
C ARG A 31 2.03 2.95 -3.12
N GLY A 32 2.60 4.07 -2.68
CA GLY A 32 2.28 5.41 -3.15
C GLY A 32 3.35 5.97 -4.08
N TYR A 33 2.94 6.81 -5.04
CA TYR A 33 3.80 7.48 -6.00
C TYR A 33 3.66 9.00 -5.91
N LEU A 34 4.79 9.71 -5.92
CA LEU A 34 4.87 11.16 -6.10
C LEU A 34 5.85 11.47 -7.24
N ALA A 35 5.33 11.91 -8.38
CA ALA A 35 6.09 11.97 -9.64
C ALA A 35 6.77 10.62 -9.94
N PHE A 36 8.10 10.56 -9.94
CA PHE A 36 8.90 9.34 -10.15
C PHE A 36 9.34 8.65 -8.84
N LEU A 37 9.16 9.30 -7.69
CA LEU A 37 9.47 8.73 -6.39
C LEU A 37 8.35 7.81 -5.92
N TYR A 38 8.70 6.75 -5.22
CA TYR A 38 7.74 5.83 -4.64
C TYR A 38 8.19 5.30 -3.28
N ARG A 39 7.23 5.01 -2.42
CA ARG A 39 7.42 4.28 -1.15
C ARG A 39 6.46 3.10 -1.11
N THR A 40 6.96 1.94 -0.69
CA THR A 40 6.13 0.75 -0.45
C THR A 40 6.13 0.44 1.04
N GLN A 41 4.95 0.18 1.61
CA GLN A 41 4.76 -0.38 2.93
C GLN A 41 4.31 -1.84 2.80
N THR A 42 4.67 -2.67 3.78
CA THR A 42 4.14 -4.05 3.89
C THR A 42 3.25 -4.11 5.12
N TRP A 43 1.99 -4.45 4.93
CA TRP A 43 1.04 -4.67 6.02
C TRP A 43 0.91 -6.17 6.25
N HIS A 44 1.07 -6.58 7.51
CA HIS A 44 0.95 -7.98 7.92
C HIS A 44 -0.51 -8.28 8.25
N ARG A 45 -1.08 -9.33 7.66
CA ARG A 45 -2.43 -9.79 7.96
C ARG A 45 -2.54 -10.12 9.45
N VAL A 46 -3.54 -9.54 10.11
CA VAL A 46 -3.90 -9.92 11.48
C VAL A 46 -4.59 -11.28 11.43
N ILE A 47 -4.12 -12.22 12.23
CA ILE A 47 -4.75 -13.53 12.41
C ILE A 47 -5.58 -13.45 13.70
N GLU A 48 -6.89 -13.58 13.58
CA GLU A 48 -7.78 -13.70 14.74
C GLU A 48 -7.76 -15.14 15.24
N ASN A 49 -7.78 -15.31 16.57
CA ASN A 49 -7.83 -16.63 17.24
C ASN A 49 -9.26 -17.00 17.61
#